data_AF-A0A2E3CNG7-F1
#
_entry.id   AF-A0A2E3CNG7-F1
#
_cell.length_a   1.000
_cell.length_b   1.000
_cell.length_c   1.000
_cell.angle_alpha   90.00
_cell.angle_beta   90.00
_cell.angle_gamma   90.00
#
_symmetry.space_group_name_H-M   'P 1'
#
loop_
_entity.id
_entity.type
_entity.pdbx_description
1 polymer ?
#
loop_
_entity_poly.entity_id
_entity_poly.type
_entity_poly.pdbx_seq_one_letter_code
_entity_poly.pdbx_strand_id
1 'polypeptide(L)'
;MSFATGVTAQIADLGAFVAGVAGRPKEVAMNAGATGFRVNQIIMGGDRAGLCAAIFEVPSISAAMAVSEAVNADADVVALMKDSGVQVVSRSLMRIVAERGTTEGQYGSMLMMSGGQVSDEVADSQMGDGWKHISSAANGMRLMQAWAAGASPSPWALVGWTDDLDAYAAASAQSLADPKVQQNFADNEVVVHGRMVTKRLV
;
A
#
# COMPACT_ATOMS: atom_id res chain seq x y z
N MET A 1 11.76 1.78 12.43
CA MET A 1 11.48 1.48 11.00
C MET A 1 10.35 0.46 10.95
N SER A 2 9.27 0.77 10.25
CA SER A 2 8.10 -0.12 10.10
C SER A 2 7.98 -0.60 8.66
N PHE A 3 7.15 -1.63 8.45
CA PHE A 3 6.95 -2.26 7.15
C PHE A 3 5.47 -2.49 6.89
N ALA A 4 5.12 -2.57 5.61
CA ALA A 4 3.87 -3.10 5.13
C ALA A 4 4.14 -4.42 4.39
N THR A 5 3.55 -5.51 4.86
CA THR A 5 3.51 -6.78 4.12
C THR A 5 2.22 -6.84 3.33
N GLY A 6 2.32 -7.10 2.03
CA GLY A 6 1.21 -7.19 1.09
C GLY A 6 1.10 -8.60 0.54
N VAL A 7 -0.11 -9.16 0.57
CA VAL A 7 -0.48 -10.37 -0.15
C VAL A 7 -1.48 -9.96 -1.24
N THR A 8 -1.08 -10.11 -2.50
CA THR A 8 -1.96 -9.86 -3.64
C THR A 8 -2.52 -11.17 -4.14
N ALA A 9 -3.83 -11.26 -4.31
CA ALA A 9 -4.53 -12.47 -4.68
C ALA A 9 -5.71 -12.22 -5.62
N GLN A 10 -6.04 -13.23 -6.42
CA GLN A 10 -7.37 -13.33 -7.03
C GLN A 10 -8.33 -13.95 -6.01
N ILE A 11 -9.58 -13.48 -5.98
CA ILE A 11 -10.60 -13.96 -5.04
C ILE A 11 -11.86 -14.25 -5.85
N ALA A 12 -12.31 -15.51 -5.83
CA ALA A 12 -13.46 -15.94 -6.62
C ALA A 12 -14.79 -15.43 -6.03
N ASP A 13 -14.97 -15.57 -4.72
CA ASP A 13 -16.10 -15.01 -3.99
C ASP A 13 -15.63 -13.85 -3.10
N LEU A 14 -15.56 -12.67 -3.71
CA LEU A 14 -15.14 -11.46 -3.01
C LEU A 14 -16.10 -11.08 -1.87
N GLY A 15 -17.40 -11.36 -2.01
CA GLY A 15 -18.40 -11.04 -1.00
C GLY A 15 -18.19 -11.84 0.28
N ALA A 16 -18.04 -13.16 0.14
CA ALA A 16 -17.74 -14.05 1.26
C ALA A 16 -16.38 -13.70 1.92
N PHE A 17 -15.36 -13.42 1.11
CA PHE A 17 -14.06 -13.01 1.63
C PHE A 17 -14.15 -11.74 2.48
N VAL A 18 -14.77 -10.68 1.97
CA VAL A 18 -14.87 -9.39 2.68
C VAL A 18 -15.68 -9.52 3.97
N ALA A 19 -16.78 -10.30 3.94
CA ALA A 19 -17.57 -10.57 5.14
C ALA A 19 -16.77 -11.29 6.25
N GLY A 20 -15.83 -12.17 5.88
CA GLY A 20 -15.02 -12.93 6.85
C GLY A 20 -13.72 -12.23 7.29
N VAL A 21 -13.07 -11.49 6.39
CA VAL A 21 -11.66 -11.10 6.59
C VAL A 21 -11.44 -10.07 7.70
N ALA A 22 -12.46 -9.25 7.99
CA ALA A 22 -12.43 -8.31 9.12
C ALA A 22 -12.53 -8.99 10.50
N GLY A 23 -12.90 -10.28 10.54
CA GLY A 23 -13.02 -11.08 11.75
C GLY A 23 -11.72 -11.82 12.10
N ARG A 24 -11.77 -13.16 12.08
CA ARG A 24 -10.69 -14.03 12.53
C ARG A 24 -9.32 -13.74 11.87
N PRO A 25 -9.21 -13.53 10.55
CA PRO A 25 -7.91 -13.23 9.94
C PRO A 25 -7.25 -11.95 10.48
N LYS A 26 -8.04 -10.89 10.67
CA LYS A 26 -7.57 -9.66 11.30
C LYS A 26 -7.10 -9.92 12.73
N GLU A 27 -7.91 -10.60 13.54
CA GLU A 27 -7.58 -10.94 14.92
C GLU A 27 -6.25 -11.70 15.03
N VAL A 28 -6.08 -12.77 14.24
CA VAL A 28 -4.87 -13.59 14.19
C VAL A 28 -3.64 -12.73 13.84
N ALA A 29 -3.76 -11.88 12.81
CA ALA A 29 -2.67 -11.01 12.40
C ALA A 29 -2.29 -9.99 13.47
N MET A 30 -3.28 -9.35 14.11
CA MET A 30 -3.03 -8.38 15.18
C MET A 30 -2.38 -9.05 16.40
N ASN A 31 -2.85 -10.23 16.80
CA ASN A 31 -2.26 -11.02 17.89
C ASN A 31 -0.81 -11.47 17.58
N ALA A 32 -0.49 -11.67 16.31
CA ALA A 32 0.86 -12.03 15.84
C ALA A 32 1.79 -10.81 15.67
N GLY A 33 1.33 -9.59 15.95
CA GLY A 33 2.16 -8.38 15.96
C GLY A 33 1.92 -7.41 14.81
N ALA A 34 0.85 -7.57 14.03
CA ALA A 34 0.41 -6.52 13.12
C ALA A 34 -0.11 -5.29 13.90
N THR A 35 0.21 -4.10 13.40
CA THR A 35 -0.26 -2.82 13.94
C THR A 35 -1.36 -2.20 13.11
N GLY A 36 -1.61 -2.73 11.91
CA GLY A 36 -2.66 -2.31 11.01
C GLY A 36 -3.03 -3.42 10.05
N PHE A 37 -4.29 -3.43 9.62
CA PHE A 37 -4.80 -4.37 8.63
C PHE A 37 -5.79 -3.67 7.73
N ARG A 38 -5.62 -3.83 6.42
CA ARG A 38 -6.52 -3.30 5.40
C ARG A 38 -6.59 -4.21 4.20
N VAL A 39 -7.74 -4.23 3.53
CA VAL A 39 -7.92 -4.95 2.27
C VAL A 39 -8.38 -3.97 1.22
N ASN A 40 -7.76 -4.02 0.04
CA ASN A 40 -8.11 -3.14 -1.06
C ASN A 40 -8.25 -3.95 -2.35
N GLN A 41 -9.25 -3.65 -3.16
CA GLN A 41 -9.30 -4.14 -4.52
C GLN A 41 -8.60 -3.15 -5.45
N ILE A 42 -7.79 -3.67 -6.36
CA ILE A 42 -7.18 -2.88 -7.43
C ILE A 42 -8.22 -2.70 -8.53
N ILE A 43 -8.68 -1.47 -8.72
CA ILE A 43 -9.71 -1.14 -9.72
C ILE A 43 -9.04 -0.81 -11.06
N MET A 44 -8.14 0.17 -11.03
CA MET A 44 -7.36 0.59 -12.19
C MET A 44 -5.89 0.29 -11.92
N GLY A 45 -5.39 -0.86 -12.40
CA GLY A 45 -4.01 -1.29 -12.14
C GLY A 45 -3.34 -2.03 -13.29
N GLY A 46 -3.85 -1.85 -14.52
CA GLY A 46 -3.40 -2.62 -15.69
C GLY A 46 -3.58 -4.12 -15.46
N ASP A 47 -2.50 -4.89 -15.62
CA ASP A 47 -2.49 -6.35 -15.43
C ASP A 47 -2.88 -6.80 -14.01
N ARG A 48 -2.86 -5.89 -13.03
CA ARG A 48 -3.26 -6.17 -11.64
C ARG A 48 -4.74 -5.84 -11.37
N ALA A 49 -5.48 -5.33 -12.35
CA ALA A 49 -6.89 -4.98 -12.18
C ALA A 49 -7.71 -6.20 -11.73
N GLY A 50 -8.59 -5.99 -10.76
CA GLY A 50 -9.43 -7.03 -10.16
C GLY A 50 -8.78 -7.79 -8.99
N LEU A 51 -7.45 -7.80 -8.89
CA LEU A 51 -6.75 -8.43 -7.76
C LEU A 51 -7.01 -7.68 -6.45
N CYS A 52 -7.00 -8.40 -5.34
CA CYS A 52 -7.14 -7.86 -3.99
C CYS A 52 -5.80 -7.91 -3.26
N ALA A 53 -5.46 -6.82 -2.57
CA ALA A 53 -4.28 -6.70 -1.73
C ALA A 53 -4.71 -6.66 -0.25
N ALA A 54 -4.40 -7.72 0.49
CA ALA A 54 -4.44 -7.74 1.95
C ALA A 54 -3.10 -7.20 2.47
N ILE A 55 -3.14 -6.14 3.26
CA ILE A 55 -1.96 -5.42 3.72
C ILE A 55 -1.94 -5.41 5.24
N PHE A 56 -0.82 -5.82 5.81
CA PHE A 56 -0.57 -5.78 7.24
C PHE A 56 0.59 -4.84 7.52
N GLU A 57 0.40 -3.90 8.43
CA GLU A 57 1.47 -3.04 8.93
C GLU A 57 2.13 -3.72 10.12
N VAL A 58 3.46 -3.68 10.17
CA VAL A 58 4.24 -4.39 11.19
C VAL A 58 5.45 -3.56 11.63
N PRO A 59 5.89 -3.69 12.89
CA PRO A 59 7.01 -2.90 13.42
C PRO A 59 8.38 -3.40 12.96
N SER A 60 8.47 -4.59 12.35
CA SER A 60 9.75 -5.17 11.91
C SER A 60 9.56 -6.26 10.86
N ILE A 61 10.66 -6.66 10.20
CA ILE A 61 10.70 -7.80 9.27
C ILE A 61 10.34 -9.10 10.00
N SER A 62 10.86 -9.31 11.21
CA SER A 62 10.55 -10.50 12.01
C SER A 62 9.06 -10.58 12.35
N ALA A 63 8.43 -9.44 12.67
CA ALA A 63 6.97 -9.39 12.87
C ALA A 63 6.21 -9.70 11.57
N ALA A 64 6.72 -9.28 10.40
CA ALA A 64 6.14 -9.66 9.11
C ALA A 64 6.12 -11.19 8.92
N MET A 65 7.19 -11.88 9.31
CA MET A 65 7.27 -13.34 9.23
C MET A 65 6.33 -14.01 10.22
N ALA A 66 6.29 -13.54 11.48
CA ALA A 66 5.39 -14.05 12.50
C ALA A 66 3.90 -13.91 12.12
N VAL A 67 3.51 -12.75 11.57
CA VAL A 67 2.15 -12.53 11.05
C VAL A 67 1.83 -13.50 9.92
N SER A 68 2.76 -13.68 8.97
CA SER A 68 2.56 -14.63 7.87
C SER A 68 2.43 -16.06 8.38
N GLU A 69 3.27 -16.48 9.32
CA GLU A 69 3.19 -17.82 9.91
C GLU A 69 1.84 -18.04 10.60
N ALA A 70 1.43 -17.13 11.48
CA ALA A 70 0.17 -17.23 12.23
C ALA A 70 -1.05 -17.29 11.31
N VAL A 71 -1.13 -16.42 10.31
CA VAL A 71 -2.24 -16.36 9.34
C VAL A 71 -2.34 -17.66 8.52
N ASN A 72 -1.21 -18.27 8.14
CA ASN A 72 -1.23 -19.51 7.36
C ASN A 72 -1.43 -20.77 8.23
N ALA A 73 -1.22 -20.69 9.54
CA ALA A 73 -1.38 -21.81 10.47
C ALA A 73 -2.78 -21.89 11.08
N ASP A 74 -3.55 -20.80 11.08
CA ASP A 74 -4.91 -20.76 11.64
C ASP A 74 -5.92 -21.45 10.71
N ALA A 75 -6.58 -22.48 11.23
CA ALA A 75 -7.48 -23.33 10.44
C ALA A 75 -8.71 -22.59 9.91
N ASP A 76 -9.26 -21.63 10.67
CA ASP A 76 -10.43 -20.85 10.26
C ASP A 76 -10.06 -19.85 9.16
N VAL A 77 -8.86 -19.26 9.26
CA VAL A 77 -8.31 -18.39 8.20
C VAL A 77 -8.07 -19.19 6.92
N VAL A 78 -7.49 -20.39 7.01
CA VAL A 78 -7.30 -21.29 5.86
C VAL A 78 -8.63 -21.73 5.25
N ALA A 79 -9.62 -22.05 6.07
CA ALA A 79 -10.97 -22.39 5.60
C ALA A 79 -11.61 -21.21 4.84
N LEU A 80 -11.58 -20.00 5.41
CA LEU A 80 -12.08 -18.80 4.72
C LEU A 80 -11.40 -18.59 3.37
N MET A 81 -10.08 -18.68 3.31
CA MET A 81 -9.32 -18.51 2.06
C MET A 81 -9.72 -19.55 1.02
N LYS A 82 -9.88 -20.81 1.43
CA LYS A 82 -10.31 -21.89 0.55
C LYS A 82 -11.74 -21.66 0.04
N ASP A 83 -12.67 -21.39 0.94
CA ASP A 83 -14.10 -21.30 0.62
C ASP A 83 -14.43 -20.06 -0.22
N SER A 84 -13.68 -18.97 -0.06
CA SER A 84 -13.78 -17.79 -0.92
C SER A 84 -12.94 -17.86 -2.22
N GLY A 85 -12.22 -18.97 -2.43
CA GLY A 85 -11.43 -19.20 -3.63
C GLY A 85 -10.24 -18.24 -3.79
N VAL A 86 -9.54 -17.93 -2.70
CA VAL A 86 -8.32 -17.11 -2.71
C VAL A 86 -7.20 -17.85 -3.44
N GLN A 87 -6.61 -17.19 -4.43
CA GLN A 87 -5.41 -17.65 -5.14
C GLN A 87 -4.33 -16.56 -5.05
N VAL A 88 -3.29 -16.83 -4.26
CA VAL A 88 -2.19 -15.88 -4.06
C VAL A 88 -1.39 -15.73 -5.35
N VAL A 89 -1.24 -14.49 -5.80
CA VAL A 89 -0.45 -14.12 -6.99
C VAL A 89 0.95 -13.68 -6.59
N SER A 90 1.06 -12.85 -5.55
CA SER A 90 2.37 -12.33 -5.12
C SER A 90 2.36 -11.89 -3.66
N ARG A 91 3.57 -11.76 -3.11
CA ARG A 91 3.82 -11.19 -1.78
C ARG A 91 4.89 -10.11 -1.89
N SER A 92 4.77 -9.07 -1.08
CA SER A 92 5.73 -7.98 -1.01
C SER A 92 5.93 -7.52 0.42
N LEU A 93 7.16 -7.19 0.78
CA LEU A 93 7.52 -6.49 1.99
C LEU A 93 8.08 -5.12 1.61
N MET A 94 7.34 -4.08 2.00
CA MET A 94 7.65 -2.69 1.71
C MET A 94 8.05 -2.00 3.01
N ARG A 95 9.22 -1.38 3.04
CA ARG A 95 9.66 -0.49 4.11
C ARG A 95 8.86 0.81 4.05
N ILE A 96 8.31 1.25 5.17
CA ILE A 96 7.64 2.55 5.28
C ILE A 96 8.72 3.59 5.55
N VAL A 97 8.88 4.54 4.63
CA VAL A 97 9.96 5.54 4.66
C VAL A 97 9.48 6.84 5.28
N ALA A 98 8.30 7.29 4.87
CA ALA A 98 7.71 8.53 5.35
C ALA A 98 6.17 8.45 5.28
N GLU A 99 5.50 9.15 6.20
CA GLU A 99 4.04 9.18 6.28
C GLU A 99 3.51 10.54 6.75
N ARG A 100 2.35 10.94 6.23
CA ARG A 100 1.55 12.09 6.69
C ARG A 100 0.08 11.69 6.77
N GLY A 101 -0.64 12.27 7.72
CA GLY A 101 -2.09 12.06 7.87
C GLY A 101 -2.42 10.63 8.33
N THR A 102 -3.44 10.03 7.74
CA THR A 102 -3.96 8.70 8.08
C THR A 102 -4.02 7.79 6.85
N THR A 103 -4.12 6.48 7.06
CA THR A 103 -4.31 5.50 5.98
C THR A 103 -5.80 5.24 5.65
N GLU A 104 -6.67 6.14 6.11
CA GLU A 104 -8.12 6.07 5.93
C GLU A 104 -8.58 6.71 4.64
N GLY A 105 -9.69 6.22 4.10
CA GLY A 105 -10.28 6.69 2.84
C GLY A 105 -10.85 5.54 2.01
N GLN A 106 -11.93 5.81 1.30
CA GLN A 106 -12.60 4.86 0.43
C GLN A 106 -11.70 4.43 -0.75
N TYR A 107 -10.79 5.31 -1.18
CA TYR A 107 -9.90 5.08 -2.30
C TYR A 107 -8.44 5.28 -1.93
N GLY A 108 -7.58 4.61 -2.70
CA GLY A 108 -6.14 4.82 -2.70
C GLY A 108 -5.65 5.11 -4.11
N SER A 109 -4.72 6.05 -4.26
CA SER A 109 -3.99 6.30 -5.51
C SER A 109 -2.51 6.11 -5.26
N MET A 110 -1.90 5.12 -5.92
CA MET A 110 -0.50 4.76 -5.76
C MET A 110 0.30 5.07 -7.01
N LEU A 111 1.30 5.94 -6.90
CA LEU A 111 2.34 6.09 -7.91
C LEU A 111 3.38 4.97 -7.75
N MET A 112 3.74 4.34 -8.87
CA MET A 112 4.83 3.36 -8.95
C MET A 112 6.03 4.05 -9.57
N MET A 113 7.17 4.02 -8.88
CA MET A 113 8.32 4.82 -9.23
C MET A 113 9.63 4.03 -9.13
N SER A 114 10.63 4.46 -9.87
CA SER A 114 12.04 4.16 -9.63
C SER A 114 12.79 5.45 -9.30
N GLY A 115 14.04 5.32 -8.85
CA GLY A 115 14.90 6.43 -8.44
C GLY A 115 16.03 5.95 -7.55
N GLY A 116 17.00 6.83 -7.31
CA GLY A 116 18.15 6.58 -6.44
C GLY A 116 17.76 6.29 -4.98
N GLN A 117 18.70 5.73 -4.23
CA GLN A 117 18.58 5.61 -2.79
C GLN A 117 18.85 6.97 -2.14
N VAL A 118 17.94 7.39 -1.26
CA VAL A 118 18.10 8.59 -0.44
C VAL A 118 17.95 8.24 1.04
N SER A 119 18.46 9.09 1.92
CA SER A 119 18.22 8.90 3.35
C SER A 119 16.74 9.12 3.69
N ASP A 120 16.29 8.54 4.81
CA ASP A 120 14.91 8.67 5.26
C ASP A 120 14.56 10.13 5.57
N GLU A 121 15.51 10.92 6.07
CA GLU A 121 15.34 12.35 6.33
C GLU A 121 15.12 13.16 5.05
N VAL A 122 15.89 12.84 3.99
CA VAL A 122 15.71 13.48 2.69
C VAL A 122 14.37 13.09 2.08
N ALA A 123 14.03 11.80 2.10
CA ALA A 123 12.76 11.29 1.59
C ALA A 123 11.56 11.93 2.32
N ASP A 124 11.61 12.02 3.65
CA ASP A 124 10.55 12.60 4.48
C ASP A 124 10.37 14.11 4.21
N SER A 125 11.49 14.84 4.13
CA SER A 125 11.49 16.26 3.80
C SER A 125 10.87 16.53 2.42
N GLN A 126 11.29 15.78 1.41
CA GLN A 126 10.80 15.92 0.04
C GLN A 126 9.34 15.47 -0.12
N MET A 127 8.92 14.44 0.61
CA MET A 127 7.51 14.07 0.70
C MET A 127 6.66 15.22 1.28
N GLY A 128 7.24 16.00 2.21
CA GLY A 128 6.64 17.21 2.75
C GLY A 128 6.39 18.30 1.69
N ASP A 129 7.26 18.43 0.68
CA ASP A 129 7.04 19.38 -0.42
C ASP A 129 5.82 19.01 -1.28
N GLY A 130 5.64 17.73 -1.57
CA GLY A 130 4.44 17.25 -2.25
C GLY A 130 3.18 17.34 -1.37
N TRP A 131 3.29 17.01 -0.09
CA TRP A 131 2.17 16.99 0.85
C TRP A 131 1.47 18.36 0.97
N LYS A 132 2.20 19.47 0.87
CA LYS A 132 1.64 20.83 0.89
C LYS A 132 0.50 21.02 -0.13
N HIS A 133 0.61 20.37 -1.28
CA HIS A 133 -0.38 20.43 -2.36
C HIS A 133 -1.47 19.36 -2.22
N ILE A 134 -1.11 18.18 -1.69
CA ILE A 134 -2.00 17.02 -1.57
C ILE A 134 -2.96 17.11 -0.37
N SER A 135 -2.52 17.73 0.73
CA SER A 135 -3.17 17.66 2.05
C SER A 135 -4.63 18.13 2.11
N SER A 136 -5.07 18.97 1.17
CA SER A 136 -6.46 19.45 1.10
C SER A 136 -7.42 18.44 0.46
N ALA A 137 -6.90 17.44 -0.25
CA ALA A 137 -7.67 16.46 -1.01
C ALA A 137 -7.36 15.00 -0.64
N ALA A 138 -6.52 14.79 0.39
CA ALA A 138 -6.14 13.48 0.88
C ALA A 138 -6.21 13.41 2.40
N ASN A 139 -6.65 12.27 2.91
CA ASN A 139 -6.64 11.95 4.33
C ASN A 139 -5.22 11.62 4.83
N GLY A 140 -4.35 11.16 3.92
CA GLY A 140 -2.94 10.91 4.20
C GLY A 140 -2.15 10.46 2.98
N MET A 141 -0.85 10.33 3.16
CA MET A 141 0.11 9.92 2.13
C MET A 141 1.28 9.17 2.75
N ARG A 142 1.76 8.13 2.06
CA ARG A 142 2.88 7.30 2.52
C ARG A 142 3.82 6.99 1.37
N LEU A 143 5.11 7.21 1.61
CA LEU A 143 6.19 6.74 0.75
C LEU A 143 6.72 5.41 1.28
N MET A 144 6.84 4.44 0.38
CA MET A 144 7.32 3.10 0.67
C MET A 144 8.38 2.66 -0.32
N GLN A 145 9.27 1.78 0.14
CA GLN A 145 10.35 1.21 -0.64
C GLN A 145 10.30 -0.32 -0.55
N ALA A 146 10.43 -1.00 -1.69
CA ALA A 146 10.52 -2.45 -1.72
C ALA A 146 11.77 -2.93 -0.98
N TRP A 147 11.56 -3.76 0.05
CA TRP A 147 12.63 -4.49 0.72
C TRP A 147 12.74 -5.91 0.17
N ALA A 148 11.60 -6.59 -0.02
CA ALA A 148 11.53 -7.90 -0.65
C ALA A 148 10.21 -8.04 -1.41
N ALA A 149 10.25 -7.95 -2.74
CA ALA A 149 9.04 -8.02 -3.59
C ALA A 149 9.26 -8.79 -4.90
N GLY A 150 10.33 -9.59 -4.98
CA GLY A 150 10.81 -10.16 -6.24
C GLY A 150 11.41 -9.11 -7.17
N ALA A 151 11.59 -9.47 -8.44
CA ALA A 151 12.01 -8.51 -9.46
C ALA A 151 10.90 -7.49 -9.71
N SER A 152 11.04 -6.29 -9.14
CA SER A 152 10.11 -5.18 -9.34
C SER A 152 10.77 -4.08 -10.16
N PRO A 153 10.21 -3.66 -11.31
CA PRO A 153 10.71 -2.50 -12.05
C PRO A 153 10.44 -1.18 -11.31
N SER A 154 9.61 -1.19 -10.25
CA SER A 154 9.25 0.00 -9.47
C SER A 154 9.54 -0.25 -7.99
N PRO A 155 10.76 0.03 -7.50
CA PRO A 155 11.14 -0.19 -6.11
C PRO A 155 10.49 0.81 -5.15
N TRP A 156 9.90 1.91 -5.63
CA TRP A 156 9.26 2.92 -4.80
C TRP A 156 7.75 2.99 -5.07
N ALA A 157 6.98 3.24 -4.02
CA ALA A 157 5.55 3.48 -4.09
C ALA A 157 5.16 4.69 -3.24
N LEU A 158 4.46 5.66 -3.83
CA LEU A 158 3.83 6.76 -3.11
C LEU A 158 2.32 6.58 -3.17
N VAL A 159 1.70 6.26 -2.04
CA VAL A 159 0.25 6.07 -1.94
C VAL A 159 -0.38 7.23 -1.19
N GLY A 160 -1.46 7.78 -1.73
CA GLY A 160 -2.35 8.68 -1.00
C GLY A 160 -3.74 8.07 -0.85
N TRP A 161 -4.42 8.42 0.24
CA TRP A 161 -5.77 7.97 0.55
C TRP A 161 -6.76 9.13 0.53
N THR A 162 -7.94 8.89 -0.02
CA THR A 162 -8.95 9.92 -0.21
C THR A 162 -10.34 9.31 -0.35
N ASP A 163 -11.36 10.12 -0.10
CA ASP A 163 -12.75 9.82 -0.42
C ASP A 163 -13.21 10.48 -1.74
N ASP A 164 -12.41 11.41 -2.28
CA ASP A 164 -12.66 12.13 -3.53
C ASP A 164 -11.45 12.02 -4.48
N LEU A 165 -11.55 11.11 -5.46
CA LEU A 165 -10.49 10.87 -6.43
C LEU A 165 -10.29 12.04 -7.41
N ASP A 166 -11.32 12.84 -7.69
CA ASP A 166 -11.20 13.95 -8.63
C ASP A 166 -10.46 15.11 -7.98
N ALA A 167 -10.81 15.44 -6.73
CA ALA A 167 -10.06 16.39 -5.92
C ALA A 167 -8.60 15.93 -5.74
N TYR A 168 -8.39 14.65 -5.44
CA TYR A 168 -7.05 14.10 -5.29
C TYR A 168 -6.24 14.17 -6.60
N ALA A 169 -6.86 13.88 -7.75
CA ALA A 169 -6.21 13.97 -9.05
C ALA A 169 -5.78 15.42 -9.36
N ALA A 170 -6.64 16.40 -9.09
CA ALA A 170 -6.32 17.81 -9.26
C ALA A 170 -5.16 18.25 -8.35
N ALA A 171 -5.20 17.90 -7.06
CA ALA A 171 -4.14 18.20 -6.11
C ALA A 171 -2.81 17.51 -6.49
N SER A 172 -2.88 16.27 -6.97
CA SER A 172 -1.71 15.52 -7.43
C SER A 172 -1.08 16.13 -8.68
N ALA A 173 -1.88 16.66 -9.60
CA ALA A 173 -1.37 17.39 -10.75
C ALA A 173 -0.63 18.67 -10.32
N GLN A 174 -1.17 19.41 -9.35
CA GLN A 174 -0.51 20.60 -8.78
C GLN A 174 0.82 20.22 -8.13
N SER A 175 0.85 19.15 -7.33
CA SER A 175 2.08 18.66 -6.71
C SER A 175 3.15 18.28 -7.74
N LEU A 176 2.77 17.59 -8.83
CA LEU A 176 3.74 17.15 -9.85
C LEU A 176 4.20 18.30 -10.78
N ALA A 177 3.44 19.39 -10.83
CA ALA A 177 3.81 20.61 -11.55
C ALA A 177 4.66 21.58 -10.71
N ASP A 178 4.76 21.37 -9.39
CA ASP A 178 5.53 22.22 -8.50
C ASP A 178 7.04 22.15 -8.81
N PRO A 179 7.73 23.28 -9.03
CA PRO A 179 9.15 23.28 -9.39
C PRO A 179 10.05 22.61 -8.35
N LYS A 180 9.72 22.71 -7.05
CA LYS A 180 10.51 22.08 -5.99
C LYS A 180 10.32 20.57 -6.01
N VAL A 181 9.10 20.09 -6.24
CA VAL A 181 8.84 18.64 -6.42
C VAL A 181 9.54 18.11 -7.68
N GLN A 182 9.50 18.84 -8.80
CA GLN A 182 10.22 18.47 -10.02
C GLN A 182 11.73 18.43 -9.80
N GLN A 183 12.29 19.39 -9.05
CA GLN A 183 13.71 19.37 -8.68
C GLN A 183 14.04 18.15 -7.82
N ASN A 184 13.20 17.83 -6.82
CA ASN A 184 13.39 16.63 -5.99
C ASN A 184 13.37 15.34 -6.83
N PHE A 185 12.54 15.30 -7.89
CA PHE A 185 12.53 14.16 -8.82
C PHE A 185 13.82 14.10 -9.63
N ALA A 186 14.30 15.23 -10.14
CA ALA A 186 15.53 15.31 -10.91
C ALA A 186 16.77 14.93 -10.07
N ASP A 187 16.88 15.47 -8.85
CA ASP A 187 18.01 15.24 -7.93
C ASP A 187 18.18 13.76 -7.57
N ASN A 188 17.09 13.01 -7.61
CA ASN A 188 17.03 11.61 -7.19
C ASN A 188 16.74 10.64 -8.36
N GLU A 189 16.79 11.13 -9.60
CA GLU A 189 16.53 10.34 -10.81
C GLU A 189 15.17 9.60 -10.78
N VAL A 190 14.16 10.24 -10.17
CA VAL A 190 12.84 9.64 -10.01
C VAL A 190 12.12 9.53 -11.34
N VAL A 191 11.68 8.32 -11.69
CA VAL A 191 10.84 8.06 -12.86
C VAL A 191 9.52 7.48 -12.39
N VAL A 192 8.42 8.11 -12.80
CA VAL A 192 7.06 7.58 -12.59
C VAL A 192 6.75 6.59 -13.70
N HIS A 193 6.54 5.32 -13.35
CA HIS A 193 6.19 4.26 -14.30
C HIS A 193 4.69 4.14 -14.52
N GLY A 194 3.89 4.58 -13.55
CA GLY A 194 2.44 4.53 -13.66
C GLY A 194 1.74 4.87 -12.35
N ARG A 195 0.42 4.80 -12.41
CA ARG A 195 -0.48 5.00 -11.28
C ARG A 195 -1.47 3.85 -11.19
N MET A 196 -1.76 3.44 -9.97
CA MET A 196 -2.80 2.48 -9.66
C MET A 196 -3.87 3.13 -8.77
N VAL A 197 -5.14 2.81 -9.00
CA VAL A 197 -6.26 3.21 -8.15
C VAL A 197 -6.88 1.98 -7.49
N THR A 198 -7.06 2.06 -6.18
CA THR A 198 -7.62 0.99 -5.35
C THR A 198 -8.89 1.47 -4.64
N LYS A 199 -9.82 0.54 -4.38
CA LYS A 199 -10.97 0.76 -3.50
C LYS A 199 -10.76 -0.03 -2.21
N ARG A 200 -10.99 0.60 -1.06
CA ARG A 200 -10.95 -0.06 0.25
C ARG A 200 -12.13 -1.02 0.40
N LEU A 201 -11.86 -2.20 0.94
CA LEU A 201 -12.86 -3.22 1.25
C LEU A 201 -13.04 -3.42 2.77
N VAL A 202 -11.93 -3.30 3.52
CA VAL A 202 -11.84 -3.38 4.99
C VAL A 202 -10.77 -2.41 5.47
#